data_AF-A0A1M5JFB1-F1
#
_entry.id   AF-A0A1M5JFB1-F1
#
_cell.length_a   1.000
_cell.length_b   1.000
_cell.length_c   1.000
_cell.angle_alpha   90.00
_cell.angle_beta   90.00
_cell.angle_gamma   90.00
#
_symmetry.space_group_name_H-M   'P 1'
#
loop_
_entity.id
_entity.type
_entity.pdbx_description
1 polymer ?
#
loop_
_entity_poly.entity_id
_entity_poly.type
_entity_poly.pdbx_seq_one_letter_code
_entity_poly.pdbx_strand_id
1 'polypeptide(L)'
;MSDTDAEAHDTELHDAVLTEAGTRGPTMRIRDLVSIVERSHRDGPGAAASLVERYIEAVGEAGPAEGDRLRAALSEQRTSAVSWVDPDAVYELGDDRVSAFPGRWHDRLGPDADLPAFVETIRSDVDDTNEAFEVGGAGHGVPKSVLVEAVAVIAGGDPEETEAALDGFRREGVFRVDADQHPHARVRFTDDARPDSLDPEEPAE
;
A
#
# COMPACT_ATOMS: atom_id res chain seq x y z
N MET A 1 -29.31 32.08 16.52
CA MET A 1 -29.07 30.74 15.97
C MET A 1 -27.76 30.86 15.25
N SER A 2 -26.70 30.36 15.89
CA SER A 2 -25.37 30.34 15.30
C SER A 2 -25.34 29.16 14.35
N ASP A 3 -25.32 29.44 13.05
CA ASP A 3 -24.83 28.48 12.09
C ASP A 3 -23.32 28.38 12.32
N THR A 4 -22.94 27.29 12.98
CA THR A 4 -21.59 26.76 12.86
C THR A 4 -21.46 26.34 11.41
N ASP A 5 -20.96 27.25 10.57
CA ASP A 5 -20.33 26.90 9.31
C ASP A 5 -19.28 25.85 9.65
N ALA A 6 -19.60 24.59 9.38
CA ALA A 6 -18.62 23.56 9.27
C ALA A 6 -17.72 24.00 8.11
N GLU A 7 -16.55 24.54 8.44
CA GLU A 7 -15.44 24.67 7.50
C GLU A 7 -15.12 23.26 6.99
N ALA A 8 -15.89 22.81 6.00
CA ALA A 8 -15.45 21.82 5.04
C ALA A 8 -14.14 22.39 4.52
N HIS A 9 -13.03 21.81 4.98
CA HIS A 9 -11.72 22.15 4.47
C HIS A 9 -11.78 21.89 2.98
N ASP A 10 -11.84 22.97 2.21
CA ASP A 10 -11.80 22.94 0.75
C ASP A 10 -10.37 22.60 0.34
N THR A 11 -9.96 21.38 0.65
CA THR A 11 -8.69 20.83 0.22
C THR A 11 -8.79 20.71 -1.29
N GLU A 12 -8.00 21.52 -2.00
CA GLU A 12 -8.02 21.61 -3.45
C GLU A 12 -7.66 20.25 -4.08
N LEU A 13 -8.34 19.88 -5.16
CA LEU A 13 -8.01 18.66 -5.90
C LEU A 13 -6.70 18.87 -6.67
N HIS A 14 -5.70 18.04 -6.40
CA HIS A 14 -4.45 18.03 -7.15
C HIS A 14 -4.65 17.41 -8.54
N ASP A 15 -4.35 18.17 -9.61
CA ASP A 15 -4.41 17.74 -11.01
C ASP A 15 -3.59 16.48 -11.31
N ALA A 16 -2.48 16.28 -10.59
CA ALA A 16 -1.63 15.10 -10.74
C ALA A 16 -2.38 13.81 -10.42
N VAL A 17 -3.25 13.83 -9.39
CA VAL A 17 -4.09 12.68 -9.02
C VAL A 17 -5.11 12.38 -10.11
N LEU A 18 -5.76 13.41 -10.64
CA LEU A 18 -6.74 13.27 -11.73
C LEU A 18 -6.09 12.78 -13.03
N THR A 19 -4.89 13.27 -13.33
CA THR A 19 -4.11 12.83 -14.49
C THR A 19 -3.75 11.34 -14.40
N GLU A 20 -3.30 10.90 -13.22
CA GLU A 20 -3.01 9.49 -13.01
C GLU A 20 -4.27 8.62 -13.05
N ALA A 21 -5.38 9.10 -12.47
CA ALA A 21 -6.68 8.46 -12.57
C ALA A 21 -7.15 8.29 -14.03
N GLY A 22 -7.04 9.34 -14.83
CA GLY A 22 -7.37 9.31 -16.25
C GLY A 22 -6.45 8.40 -17.07
N THR A 23 -5.16 8.33 -16.72
CA THR A 23 -4.19 7.47 -17.39
C THR A 23 -4.50 5.99 -17.19
N ARG A 24 -4.94 5.59 -15.99
CA ARG A 24 -5.38 4.20 -15.72
C ARG A 24 -6.81 3.94 -16.24
N GLY A 25 -7.67 4.96 -16.23
CA GLY A 25 -9.02 4.88 -16.79
C GLY A 25 -9.82 3.70 -16.23
N PRO A 26 -10.36 2.80 -17.08
CA PRO A 26 -11.17 1.67 -16.62
C PRO A 26 -10.46 0.68 -15.69
N THR A 27 -9.11 0.64 -15.70
CA THR A 27 -8.34 -0.28 -14.85
C THR A 27 -8.04 0.31 -13.47
N MET A 28 -8.37 1.58 -13.21
CA MET A 28 -8.17 2.21 -11.91
C MET A 28 -8.94 1.45 -10.83
N ARG A 29 -8.28 0.98 -9.77
CA ARG A 29 -8.97 0.38 -8.61
C ARG A 29 -9.24 1.44 -7.56
N ILE A 30 -10.26 1.24 -6.72
CA ILE A 30 -10.56 2.21 -5.67
C ILE A 30 -9.44 2.31 -4.65
N ARG A 31 -8.83 1.19 -4.25
CA ARG A 31 -7.67 1.19 -3.36
C ARG A 31 -6.50 1.99 -3.94
N ASP A 32 -6.24 1.84 -5.25
CA ASP A 32 -5.20 2.60 -5.93
C ASP A 32 -5.49 4.11 -5.91
N LEU A 33 -6.76 4.52 -6.12
CA LEU A 33 -7.15 5.92 -6.01
C LEU A 33 -6.95 6.44 -4.58
N VAL A 34 -7.40 5.70 -3.56
CA VAL A 34 -7.21 6.06 -2.14
C VAL A 34 -5.72 6.24 -1.84
N SER A 35 -4.88 5.29 -2.26
CA SER A 35 -3.41 5.33 -2.12
C SER A 35 -2.81 6.60 -2.74
N ILE A 36 -3.26 6.99 -3.95
CA ILE A 36 -2.81 8.19 -4.65
C ILE A 36 -3.29 9.48 -3.96
N VAL A 37 -4.51 9.50 -3.43
CA VAL A 37 -5.06 10.64 -2.68
C VAL A 37 -4.29 10.81 -1.37
N GLU A 38 -4.12 9.74 -0.60
CA GLU A 38 -3.43 9.73 0.70
C GLU A 38 -1.99 10.24 0.59
N ARG A 39 -1.21 9.73 -0.38
CA ARG A 39 0.17 10.21 -0.59
C ARG A 39 0.24 11.69 -1.03
N SER A 40 -0.82 12.19 -1.65
CA SER A 40 -0.92 13.55 -2.20
C SER A 40 -1.40 14.55 -1.16
N HIS A 41 -2.17 14.08 -0.16
CA HIS A 41 -2.79 14.87 0.90
C HIS A 41 -2.35 14.33 2.27
N ARG A 42 -1.10 14.61 2.65
CA ARG A 42 -0.50 14.12 3.90
C ARG A 42 -0.83 15.01 5.09
N ASP A 43 -2.08 14.99 5.51
CA ASP A 43 -2.57 15.68 6.71
C ASP A 43 -2.73 14.73 7.92
N GLY A 44 -2.34 13.46 7.78
CA GLY A 44 -2.37 12.43 8.81
C GLY A 44 -2.49 11.02 8.21
N PRO A 45 -2.69 9.97 9.03
CA PRO A 45 -2.99 8.62 8.56
C PRO A 45 -4.25 8.57 7.70
N GLY A 46 -4.20 7.93 6.52
CA GLY A 46 -5.35 7.87 5.60
C GLY A 46 -5.65 9.20 4.92
N ALA A 47 -6.69 9.22 4.09
CA ALA A 47 -7.30 10.42 3.53
C ALA A 47 -8.72 10.60 4.06
N ALA A 48 -9.20 11.83 4.16
CA ALA A 48 -10.61 12.09 4.46
C ALA A 48 -11.51 11.42 3.40
N ALA A 49 -12.53 10.67 3.83
CA ALA A 49 -13.43 9.95 2.92
C ALA A 49 -14.14 10.92 1.95
N SER A 50 -14.56 12.08 2.46
CA SER A 50 -15.15 13.15 1.66
C SER A 50 -14.21 13.69 0.56
N LEU A 51 -12.90 13.73 0.81
CA LEU A 51 -11.92 14.13 -0.21
C LEU A 51 -11.80 13.05 -1.31
N VAL A 52 -11.76 11.77 -0.92
CA VAL A 52 -11.78 10.66 -1.88
C VAL A 52 -13.06 10.70 -2.74
N GLU A 53 -14.21 10.97 -2.14
CA GLU A 53 -15.47 11.12 -2.86
C GLU A 53 -15.44 12.26 -3.89
N ARG A 54 -14.86 13.42 -3.55
CA ARG A 54 -14.65 14.53 -4.51
C ARG A 54 -13.77 14.12 -5.69
N TYR A 55 -12.74 13.31 -5.46
CA TYR A 55 -11.93 12.76 -6.56
C TYR A 55 -12.73 11.80 -7.45
N ILE A 56 -13.58 10.95 -6.85
CA ILE A 56 -14.47 10.06 -7.60
C ILE A 56 -15.46 10.86 -8.44
N GLU A 57 -16.02 11.95 -7.89
CA GLU A 57 -16.90 12.87 -8.62
C GLU A 57 -16.19 13.50 -9.81
N ALA A 58 -15.00 14.05 -9.63
CA ALA A 58 -14.21 14.63 -10.71
C ALA A 58 -13.85 13.61 -11.81
N VAL A 59 -13.54 12.36 -11.44
CA VAL A 59 -13.39 11.27 -12.43
C VAL A 59 -14.69 11.01 -13.16
N GLY A 60 -15.83 11.02 -12.44
CA GLY A 60 -17.16 10.85 -12.99
C GLY A 60 -17.58 11.93 -13.99
N GLU A 61 -17.09 13.16 -13.86
CA GLU A 61 -17.34 14.23 -14.82
C GLU A 61 -16.72 13.93 -16.19
N ALA A 62 -15.53 13.33 -16.21
CA ALA A 62 -14.85 12.91 -17.45
C ALA A 62 -15.36 11.56 -17.98
N GLY A 63 -15.76 10.66 -17.07
CA GLY A 63 -16.24 9.31 -17.36
C GLY A 63 -17.28 8.85 -16.33
N PRO A 64 -18.59 9.02 -16.60
CA PRO A 64 -19.64 8.72 -15.62
C PRO A 64 -19.65 7.25 -15.16
N ALA A 65 -19.39 6.32 -16.08
CA ALA A 65 -19.34 4.89 -15.75
C ALA A 65 -18.15 4.55 -14.83
N GLU A 66 -17.01 5.21 -15.04
CA GLU A 66 -15.82 5.06 -14.20
C GLU A 66 -16.05 5.62 -12.80
N GLY A 67 -16.65 6.81 -12.69
CA GLY A 67 -17.01 7.41 -11.40
C GLY A 67 -17.99 6.54 -10.62
N ASP A 68 -19.05 6.04 -11.26
CA ASP A 68 -20.03 5.16 -10.62
C ASP A 68 -19.40 3.83 -10.16
N ARG A 69 -18.52 3.24 -10.97
CA ARG A 69 -17.78 2.03 -10.60
C ARG A 69 -16.88 2.25 -9.39
N LEU A 70 -16.13 3.35 -9.35
CA LEU A 70 -15.25 3.67 -8.22
C LEU A 70 -16.05 3.93 -6.95
N ARG A 71 -17.19 4.63 -7.06
CA ARG A 71 -18.11 4.86 -5.93
C ARG A 71 -18.67 3.56 -5.37
N ALA A 72 -19.14 2.66 -6.24
CA ALA A 72 -19.61 1.33 -5.82
C ALA A 72 -18.50 0.54 -5.14
N ALA A 73 -17.30 0.50 -5.73
CA ALA A 73 -16.15 -0.18 -5.18
C ALA A 73 -15.73 0.37 -3.81
N LEU A 74 -15.78 1.69 -3.59
CA LEU A 74 -15.51 2.29 -2.27
C LEU A 74 -16.48 1.77 -1.22
N SER A 75 -17.76 1.68 -1.55
CA SER A 75 -18.76 1.16 -0.60
C SER A 75 -18.58 -0.33 -0.33
N GLU A 76 -18.16 -1.12 -1.31
CA GLU A 76 -18.05 -2.58 -1.21
C GLU A 76 -16.76 -3.04 -0.53
N GLN A 77 -15.65 -2.33 -0.76
CA GLN A 77 -14.31 -2.73 -0.32
C GLN A 77 -13.90 -2.08 1.00
N ARG A 78 -14.73 -1.18 1.55
CA ARG A 78 -14.50 -0.58 2.87
C ARG A 78 -14.57 -1.63 3.99
N THR A 79 -13.63 -1.56 4.91
CA THR A 79 -13.55 -2.46 6.06
C THR A 79 -13.09 -1.73 7.31
N SER A 80 -13.67 -2.10 8.45
CA SER A 80 -13.24 -1.64 9.77
C SER A 80 -12.17 -2.55 10.39
N ALA A 81 -11.59 -3.47 9.62
CA ALA A 81 -10.48 -4.29 10.06
C ALA A 81 -9.29 -3.40 10.41
N VAL A 82 -8.59 -3.72 11.51
CA VAL A 82 -7.40 -2.97 11.94
C VAL A 82 -6.09 -3.59 11.45
N SER A 83 -6.17 -4.80 10.89
CA SER A 83 -5.08 -5.59 10.31
C SER A 83 -5.37 -5.89 8.85
N TRP A 84 -4.35 -6.32 8.11
CA TRP A 84 -4.46 -6.71 6.71
C TRP A 84 -5.44 -7.87 6.52
N VAL A 85 -6.38 -7.70 5.59
CA VAL A 85 -7.38 -8.74 5.25
C VAL A 85 -7.40 -9.09 3.77
N ASP A 86 -7.17 -8.11 2.89
CA ASP A 86 -7.28 -8.29 1.44
C ASP A 86 -6.51 -7.19 0.68
N PRO A 87 -5.89 -7.50 -0.48
CA PRO A 87 -5.16 -6.54 -1.30
C PRO A 87 -6.02 -5.47 -1.99
N ASP A 88 -7.34 -5.62 -2.06
CA ASP A 88 -8.27 -4.62 -2.60
C ASP A 88 -9.02 -3.88 -1.49
N ALA A 89 -8.85 -4.24 -0.21
CA ALA A 89 -9.52 -3.59 0.91
C ALA A 89 -9.14 -2.10 1.06
N VAL A 90 -10.12 -1.31 1.49
CA VAL A 90 -9.97 0.09 1.92
C VAL A 90 -10.30 0.18 3.41
N TYR A 91 -9.33 0.55 4.22
CA TYR A 91 -9.41 0.47 5.69
C TYR A 91 -9.95 1.77 6.29
N GLU A 92 -10.88 1.65 7.24
CA GLU A 92 -11.38 2.78 8.01
C GLU A 92 -10.47 3.05 9.22
N LEU A 93 -9.95 4.27 9.34
CA LEU A 93 -8.96 4.64 10.37
C LEU A 93 -9.54 5.44 11.56
N GLY A 94 -10.84 5.70 11.55
CA GLY A 94 -11.49 6.67 12.45
C GLY A 94 -11.54 8.07 11.85
N ASP A 95 -12.28 8.99 12.49
CA ASP A 95 -12.48 10.38 12.05
C ASP A 95 -12.90 10.54 10.57
N ASP A 96 -13.69 9.57 10.07
CA ASP A 96 -14.11 9.47 8.67
C ASP A 96 -12.93 9.47 7.66
N ARG A 97 -11.81 8.86 8.05
CA ARG A 97 -10.64 8.66 7.19
C ARG A 97 -10.57 7.22 6.69
N VAL A 98 -10.12 7.09 5.45
CA VAL A 98 -9.91 5.82 4.75
C VAL A 98 -8.47 5.71 4.27
N SER A 99 -7.91 4.50 4.25
CA SER A 99 -6.55 4.25 3.78
C SER A 99 -6.45 2.99 2.94
N ALA A 100 -5.44 2.94 2.07
CA ALA A 100 -5.07 1.73 1.36
C ALA A 100 -4.39 0.67 2.27
N PHE A 101 -4.03 1.06 3.51
CA PHE A 101 -3.35 0.21 4.48
C PHE A 101 -4.04 0.20 5.86
N PRO A 102 -3.93 -0.89 6.64
CA PRO A 102 -4.59 -1.02 7.93
C PRO A 102 -4.11 0.01 8.97
N GLY A 103 -5.00 0.40 9.89
CA GLY A 103 -4.65 1.34 10.96
C GLY A 103 -3.49 0.88 11.84
N ARG A 104 -3.37 -0.43 12.11
CA ARG A 104 -2.24 -0.98 12.87
C ARG A 104 -0.87 -0.70 12.22
N TRP A 105 -0.83 -0.55 10.89
CA TRP A 105 0.40 -0.21 10.19
C TRP A 105 0.75 1.25 10.44
N HIS A 106 -0.21 2.16 10.30
CA HIS A 106 -0.05 3.58 10.63
C HIS A 106 0.35 3.82 12.10
N ASP A 107 -0.20 3.06 13.03
CA ASP A 107 0.15 3.18 14.45
C ASP A 107 1.59 2.73 14.76
N ARG A 108 2.11 1.77 13.98
CA ARG A 108 3.45 1.18 14.18
C ARG A 108 4.52 1.88 13.36
N LEU A 109 4.16 2.39 12.18
CA LEU A 109 5.06 2.93 11.18
C LEU A 109 4.81 4.44 11.11
N GLY A 110 5.74 5.21 11.63
CA GLY A 110 5.76 6.66 11.48
C GLY A 110 6.46 7.10 10.19
N PRO A 111 6.51 8.43 9.93
CA PRO A 111 7.20 8.99 8.77
C PRO A 111 8.70 8.66 8.72
N ASP A 112 9.31 8.41 9.87
CA ASP A 112 10.74 8.11 10.00
C ASP A 112 11.04 6.60 10.11
N ALA A 113 10.04 5.74 9.88
CA ALA A 113 10.24 4.29 9.96
C ALA A 113 11.16 3.79 8.83
N ASP A 114 12.07 2.88 9.16
CA ASP A 114 13.01 2.28 8.20
C ASP A 114 12.43 1.01 7.53
N LEU A 115 13.05 0.59 6.43
CA LEU A 115 12.61 -0.59 5.69
C LEU A 115 12.51 -1.88 6.54
N PRO A 116 13.45 -2.18 7.45
CA PRO A 116 13.30 -3.28 8.40
C PRO A 116 12.01 -3.22 9.23
N ALA A 117 11.65 -2.05 9.76
CA ALA A 117 10.41 -1.87 10.52
C ALA A 117 9.16 -2.14 9.66
N PHE A 118 9.17 -1.70 8.40
CA PHE A 118 8.09 -2.00 7.46
C PHE A 118 7.97 -3.50 7.17
N VAL A 119 9.07 -4.18 6.84
CA VAL A 119 9.06 -5.62 6.55
C VAL A 119 8.57 -6.42 7.76
N GLU A 120 9.07 -6.11 8.95
CA GLU A 120 8.63 -6.76 10.20
C GLU A 120 7.15 -6.53 10.50
N THR A 121 6.67 -5.29 10.30
CA THR A 121 5.25 -4.95 10.54
C THR A 121 4.33 -5.69 9.59
N ILE A 122 4.63 -5.66 8.29
CA ILE A 122 3.81 -6.34 7.27
C ILE A 122 3.86 -7.86 7.50
N ARG A 123 5.05 -8.42 7.75
CA ARG A 123 5.20 -9.85 8.02
C ARG A 123 4.44 -10.25 9.29
N SER A 124 4.58 -9.53 10.40
CA SER A 124 3.87 -9.83 11.65
C SER A 124 2.35 -9.79 11.48
N ASP A 125 1.82 -8.90 10.64
CA ASP A 125 0.38 -8.76 10.46
C ASP A 125 -0.18 -9.82 9.50
N VAL A 126 0.64 -10.26 8.54
CA VAL A 126 0.26 -11.21 7.48
C VAL A 126 0.51 -12.65 7.91
N ASP A 127 1.59 -12.95 8.65
CA ASP A 127 1.85 -14.29 9.19
C ASP A 127 0.77 -14.71 10.22
N ASP A 128 0.09 -13.75 10.87
CA ASP A 128 -1.10 -14.00 11.71
C ASP A 128 -2.33 -14.46 10.87
N THR A 129 -2.28 -14.27 9.55
CA THR A 129 -3.30 -14.66 8.56
C THR A 129 -2.68 -15.63 7.54
N ASN A 130 -2.71 -16.93 7.84
CA ASN A 130 -2.08 -18.05 7.09
C ASN A 130 -2.17 -18.07 5.53
N GLU A 131 -2.91 -17.18 4.86
CA GLU A 131 -3.20 -17.18 3.42
C GLU A 131 -3.16 -15.76 2.75
N ALA A 132 -2.71 -14.72 3.45
CA ALA A 132 -2.98 -13.31 3.07
C ALA A 132 -2.35 -12.78 1.76
N PHE A 133 -1.43 -13.52 1.12
CA PHE A 133 -0.82 -13.11 -0.17
C PHE A 133 -0.81 -14.22 -1.22
N GLU A 134 -1.84 -15.08 -1.27
CA GLU A 134 -1.92 -16.21 -2.24
C GLU A 134 -1.96 -15.80 -3.73
N VAL A 135 -2.00 -14.51 -4.07
CA VAL A 135 -1.95 -14.05 -5.46
C VAL A 135 -0.49 -13.89 -5.92
N GLY A 136 0.07 -14.97 -6.44
CA GLY A 136 1.31 -14.96 -7.24
C GLY A 136 2.56 -15.46 -6.50
N GLY A 137 2.89 -16.72 -6.78
CA GLY A 137 4.15 -17.38 -6.39
C GLY A 137 4.10 -18.04 -5.02
N ALA A 138 4.35 -19.35 -4.97
CA ALA A 138 4.60 -20.07 -3.73
C ALA A 138 5.88 -19.53 -3.08
N GLY A 139 5.77 -18.79 -1.97
CA GLY A 139 6.94 -18.24 -1.28
C GLY A 139 6.61 -17.47 -0.01
N HIS A 140 7.51 -17.56 0.97
CA HIS A 140 7.47 -16.83 2.23
C HIS A 140 8.08 -15.43 2.03
N GLY A 141 7.47 -14.39 2.59
CA GLY A 141 7.96 -13.01 2.54
C GLY A 141 6.94 -11.98 2.05
N VAL A 142 7.30 -10.71 2.25
CA VAL A 142 6.47 -9.54 1.91
C VAL A 142 6.58 -9.23 0.42
N PRO A 143 5.47 -9.08 -0.33
CA PRO A 143 5.54 -8.63 -1.72
C PRO A 143 6.23 -7.26 -1.84
N LYS A 144 7.25 -7.14 -2.70
CA LYS A 144 8.00 -5.89 -2.91
C LYS A 144 7.07 -4.74 -3.28
N SER A 145 6.08 -4.98 -4.14
CA SER A 145 5.10 -3.97 -4.54
C SER A 145 4.29 -3.42 -3.36
N VAL A 146 3.84 -4.29 -2.45
CA VAL A 146 3.13 -3.88 -1.23
C VAL A 146 4.03 -3.08 -0.31
N LEU A 147 5.29 -3.51 -0.15
CA LEU A 147 6.28 -2.80 0.67
C LEU A 147 6.57 -1.39 0.14
N VAL A 148 6.86 -1.27 -1.16
CA VAL A 148 7.15 0.03 -1.79
C VAL A 148 5.94 0.96 -1.70
N GLU A 149 4.74 0.44 -1.94
CA GLU A 149 3.52 1.23 -1.82
C GLU A 149 3.27 1.66 -0.36
N ALA A 150 3.48 0.78 0.62
CA ALA A 150 3.33 1.11 2.04
C ALA A 150 4.31 2.21 2.48
N VAL A 151 5.58 2.13 2.07
CA VAL A 151 6.57 3.18 2.33
C VAL A 151 6.16 4.50 1.69
N ALA A 152 5.70 4.46 0.43
CA ALA A 152 5.26 5.65 -0.28
C ALA A 152 4.05 6.30 0.40
N VAL A 153 3.08 5.51 0.87
CA VAL A 153 1.88 6.04 1.53
C VAL A 153 2.19 6.51 2.95
N ILE A 154 2.71 5.63 3.80
CA ILE A 154 2.84 5.85 5.25
C ILE A 154 4.05 6.75 5.58
N ALA A 155 5.22 6.45 5.01
CA ALA A 155 6.44 7.21 5.31
C ALA A 155 6.68 8.39 4.36
N GLY A 156 6.09 8.34 3.17
CA GLY A 156 6.35 9.33 2.13
C GLY A 156 7.66 9.21 1.43
N GLY A 157 8.23 8.01 1.45
CA GLY A 157 9.38 7.68 0.63
C GLY A 157 9.03 7.74 -0.86
N ASP A 158 10.02 8.11 -1.65
CA ASP A 158 9.95 7.96 -3.10
C ASP A 158 10.09 6.46 -3.48
N PRO A 159 9.29 5.94 -4.42
CA PRO A 159 9.40 4.55 -4.84
C PRO A 159 10.79 4.16 -5.35
N GLU A 160 11.45 5.00 -6.15
CA GLU A 160 12.78 4.69 -6.69
C GLU A 160 13.84 4.70 -5.59
N GLU A 161 13.78 5.65 -4.66
CA GLU A 161 14.65 5.69 -3.49
C GLU A 161 14.43 4.47 -2.58
N THR A 162 13.17 4.06 -2.42
CA THR A 162 12.80 2.87 -1.64
C THR A 162 13.37 1.60 -2.28
N GLU A 163 13.31 1.48 -3.61
CA GLU A 163 13.93 0.38 -4.33
C GLU A 163 15.46 0.38 -4.22
N ALA A 164 16.09 1.55 -4.32
CA ALA A 164 17.53 1.68 -4.13
C ALA A 164 17.97 1.30 -2.71
N ALA A 165 17.17 1.67 -1.70
CA ALA A 165 17.40 1.30 -0.31
C ALA A 165 17.25 -0.21 -0.08
N LEU A 166 16.25 -0.86 -0.70
CA LEU A 166 16.10 -2.31 -0.69
C LEU A 166 17.34 -3.02 -1.27
N ASP A 167 17.87 -2.51 -2.39
CA ASP A 167 19.11 -3.02 -2.98
C ASP A 167 20.33 -2.80 -2.07
N GLY A 168 20.34 -1.73 -1.27
CA GLY A 168 21.32 -1.50 -0.21
C GLY A 168 21.30 -2.61 0.84
N PHE A 169 20.14 -2.81 1.48
CA PHE A 169 19.96 -3.84 2.50
C PHE A 169 20.21 -5.27 1.98
N ARG A 170 19.91 -5.53 0.70
CA ARG A 170 20.28 -6.80 0.05
C ARG A 170 21.79 -6.99 -0.02
N ARG A 171 22.54 -5.98 -0.46
CA ARG A 171 24.01 -6.03 -0.54
C ARG A 171 24.66 -6.16 0.83
N GLU A 172 24.05 -5.59 1.86
CA GLU A 172 24.47 -5.70 3.26
C GLU A 172 24.10 -7.04 3.90
N GLY A 173 23.34 -7.89 3.21
CA GLY A 173 22.93 -9.19 3.69
C GLY A 173 21.80 -9.14 4.73
N VAL A 174 21.11 -8.01 4.87
CA VAL A 174 19.95 -7.87 5.77
C VAL A 174 18.70 -8.50 5.14
N PHE A 175 18.48 -8.26 3.85
CA PHE A 175 17.36 -8.83 3.11
C PHE A 175 17.79 -9.79 2.02
N ARG A 176 16.92 -10.76 1.73
CA ARG A 176 16.87 -11.46 0.45
C ARG A 176 15.66 -11.01 -0.35
N VAL A 177 15.86 -10.82 -1.65
CA VAL A 177 14.81 -10.48 -2.61
C VAL A 177 14.75 -11.60 -3.62
N ASP A 178 13.71 -12.44 -3.53
CA ASP A 178 13.55 -13.58 -4.43
C ASP A 178 13.21 -13.08 -5.84
N ALA A 179 13.91 -13.61 -6.85
CA ALA A 179 13.70 -13.27 -8.26
C ALA A 179 13.68 -11.74 -8.48
N ASP A 180 14.78 -11.06 -8.13
CA ASP A 180 14.94 -9.60 -8.05
C ASP A 180 14.43 -8.78 -9.26
N GLN A 181 14.45 -9.36 -10.47
CA GLN A 181 13.93 -8.73 -11.69
C GLN A 181 12.40 -8.91 -11.89
N HIS A 182 11.70 -9.65 -11.04
CA HIS A 182 10.28 -9.92 -11.19
C HIS A 182 9.39 -8.91 -10.45
N PRO A 183 8.27 -8.48 -11.05
CA PRO A 183 7.30 -7.57 -10.41
C PRO A 183 6.62 -8.18 -9.17
N HIS A 184 6.76 -9.49 -8.96
CA HIS A 184 6.26 -10.23 -7.80
C HIS A 184 7.37 -10.67 -6.85
N ALA A 185 8.53 -10.00 -6.90
CA ALA A 185 9.63 -10.27 -5.99
C ALA A 185 9.17 -10.18 -4.53
N ARG A 186 9.68 -11.08 -3.70
CA ARG A 186 9.37 -11.14 -2.26
C ARG A 186 10.58 -10.75 -1.45
N VAL A 187 10.36 -9.92 -0.44
CA VAL A 187 11.37 -9.44 0.50
C VAL A 187 11.24 -10.21 1.81
N ARG A 188 12.36 -10.74 2.31
CA ARG A 188 12.44 -11.44 3.60
C ARG A 188 13.78 -11.14 4.27
N PHE A 189 13.86 -11.27 5.60
CA PHE A 189 15.15 -11.20 6.28
C PHE A 189 16.02 -12.38 5.87
N THR A 190 17.33 -12.16 5.78
CA THR A 190 18.27 -13.22 5.43
C THR A 190 18.25 -14.37 6.44
N ASP A 191 18.02 -14.08 7.72
CA ASP A 191 17.94 -15.08 8.79
C ASP A 191 16.67 -15.94 8.73
N ASP A 192 15.63 -15.50 8.00
CA ASP A 192 14.42 -16.30 7.74
C ASP A 192 14.58 -17.24 6.54
N ALA A 193 15.63 -17.07 5.75
CA ALA A 193 15.90 -17.98 4.66
C ALA A 193 16.32 -19.32 5.26
N ARG A 194 15.48 -20.37 5.10
CA ARG A 194 15.99 -21.74 5.20
C ARG A 194 17.27 -21.80 4.38
N PRO A 195 18.35 -22.41 4.89
CA PRO A 195 19.59 -22.51 4.16
C PRO A 195 19.25 -23.03 2.77
N ASP A 196 19.62 -22.27 1.73
CA ASP A 196 19.52 -22.76 0.36
C ASP A 196 20.08 -24.17 0.37
N SER A 197 19.28 -25.11 -0.13
CA SER A 197 19.71 -26.48 -0.36
C SER A 197 21.09 -26.41 -1.00
N LEU A 198 22.10 -26.78 -0.21
CA LEU A 198 23.46 -26.96 -0.70
C LEU A 198 23.33 -27.83 -1.95
N ASP A 199 23.81 -27.32 -3.08
CA ASP A 199 24.12 -28.16 -4.23
C ASP A 199 24.87 -29.39 -3.68
N PRO A 200 24.41 -30.63 -3.96
CA PRO A 200 25.14 -31.80 -3.51
C PRO A 200 26.52 -31.73 -4.15
N GLU A 201 27.56 -31.57 -3.32
CA GLU A 201 28.94 -31.72 -3.74
C GLU A 201 29.04 -33.05 -4.49
N GLU A 202 29.41 -33.00 -5.77
CA GLU A 202 29.68 -34.20 -6.54
C GLU A 202 30.72 -35.04 -5.78
N PRO A 203 30.47 -36.34 -5.56
CA PRO A 203 31.47 -37.19 -4.95
C PRO A 203 32.66 -37.27 -5.91
N ALA A 204 33.84 -36.88 -5.41
CA ALA A 204 35.09 -37.10 -6.10
C ALA A 204 35.31 -38.61 -6.33
N GLU A 205 35.47 -39.00 -7.59
CA GLU A 205 36.06 -40.29 -8.00
C GLU A 205 37.58 -40.19 -8.10
#